data_AF-A0A7V9F9F4-F1
#
_entry.id   AF-A0A7V9F9F4-F1
#
_cell.length_a   1.000
_cell.length_b   1.000
_cell.length_c   1.000
_cell.angle_alpha   90.00
_cell.angle_beta   90.00
_cell.angle_gamma   90.00
#
_symmetry.space_group_name_H-M   'P 1'
#
loop_
_entity.id
_entity.type
_entity.pdbx_description
1 polymer ?
#
loop_
_entity_poly.entity_id
_entity_poly.type
_entity_poly.pdbx_seq_one_letter_code
_entity_poly.pdbx_strand_id
1 'polypeptide(L)'
;MNAPRRNLLPVIPFLLLVTTLLVACGGNGADETGSNGPLASDAATTPTIGPNGHFAEAQVAEDGTRHLIPLDAIRNGGPPKDGIPSIDAPRFAGADTWEKLGYNGENLVIGVEVNRVRRAYPFQVIVWHEIVNDVIDGKPLLISYCPLCGTGIVFEPEVDGEAVEFGVSGQLYNSDLLMYDRKTDSLWSQVTGTAVVGEATGAVLPLYPSEIMTWDDWQATYPDSEVLTTDTGHTRNYATDPYGGYYEDGDLWFPVSGLDARLPVKERITGVEIDGTAYGAYPDTAVLEHGPVNDTLGDVPLLVVADPDAGNTIRVFERQIEGLTLTFQVSDDGASLVDDETGSHWSFAGEATAGDLAGSRLPEVIPVKGFWFAWFAFHQDTELWQPQ
;
A
#
# COMPACT_ATOMS: atom_id res chain seq x y z
N MET A 1 49.52 -18.38 65.46
CA MET A 1 48.67 -17.78 66.51
C MET A 1 47.26 -17.67 65.95
N ASN A 2 46.28 -18.24 66.66
CA ASN A 2 44.94 -18.61 66.18
C ASN A 2 43.90 -17.48 66.25
N ALA A 3 42.94 -17.47 65.30
CA ALA A 3 41.46 -17.39 65.47
C ALA A 3 40.76 -16.90 64.16
N PRO A 4 39.45 -17.09 63.95
CA PRO A 4 38.58 -18.24 64.24
C PRO A 4 37.69 -18.69 63.03
N ARG A 5 37.02 -19.84 63.20
CA ARG A 5 36.04 -20.47 62.28
C ARG A 5 34.69 -19.73 62.24
N ARG A 6 34.00 -19.75 61.09
CA ARG A 6 32.55 -19.53 60.94
C ARG A 6 31.91 -20.69 60.17
N ASN A 7 30.75 -21.12 60.66
CA ASN A 7 29.98 -22.29 60.21
C ASN A 7 29.25 -22.06 58.88
N LEU A 8 29.19 -23.11 58.07
CA LEU A 8 28.39 -23.24 56.85
C LEU A 8 26.98 -23.77 57.18
N LEU A 9 25.95 -23.15 56.58
CA LEU A 9 24.58 -23.68 56.46
C LEU A 9 24.32 -24.02 54.98
N PRO A 10 23.60 -25.10 54.66
CA PRO A 10 23.38 -25.52 53.28
C PRO A 10 22.18 -24.79 52.63
N VAL A 11 22.34 -24.46 51.36
CA VAL A 11 21.32 -23.90 50.46
C VAL A 11 20.43 -25.04 49.94
N ILE A 12 19.11 -24.88 50.07
CA ILE A 12 18.08 -25.78 49.51
C ILE A 12 17.59 -25.16 48.19
N PRO A 13 17.57 -25.89 47.05
CA PRO A 13 17.02 -25.38 45.80
C PRO A 13 15.50 -25.55 45.76
N PHE A 14 14.79 -24.49 45.39
CA PHE A 14 13.34 -24.48 45.19
C PHE A 14 13.04 -24.92 43.75
N LEU A 15 12.42 -26.09 43.60
CA LEU A 15 11.96 -26.65 42.34
C LEU A 15 10.48 -26.26 42.17
N LEU A 16 10.15 -25.46 41.16
CA LEU A 16 8.77 -25.06 40.86
C LEU A 16 8.16 -26.08 39.87
N LEU A 17 7.16 -26.80 40.36
CA LEU A 17 6.41 -27.84 39.67
C LEU A 17 5.29 -27.16 38.85
N VAL A 18 5.32 -27.28 37.52
CA VAL A 18 4.19 -26.89 36.65
C VAL A 18 3.32 -28.12 36.42
N THR A 19 2.12 -28.11 36.97
CA THR A 19 1.12 -29.18 36.84
C THR A 19 0.32 -28.96 35.56
N THR A 20 0.49 -29.85 34.58
CA THR A 20 -0.36 -29.98 33.39
C THR A 20 -1.69 -30.64 33.77
N LEU A 21 -2.82 -29.98 33.53
CA LEU A 21 -4.14 -30.61 33.58
C LEU A 21 -4.45 -31.20 32.20
N LEU A 22 -4.37 -32.53 32.08
CA LEU A 22 -5.03 -33.29 31.02
C LEU A 22 -6.50 -33.47 31.39
N VAL A 23 -7.40 -33.05 30.51
CA VAL A 23 -8.77 -33.58 30.46
C VAL A 23 -8.88 -34.38 29.17
N ALA A 24 -9.01 -35.70 29.33
CA ALA A 24 -9.30 -36.65 28.26
C ALA A 24 -10.70 -37.23 28.48
N CYS A 25 -11.55 -37.10 27.46
CA CYS A 25 -12.71 -37.94 27.09
C CYS A 25 -12.87 -37.68 25.59
N GLY A 26 -12.75 -38.59 24.63
CA GLY A 26 -12.85 -40.04 24.62
C GLY A 26 -13.92 -40.44 23.59
N GLY A 27 -13.52 -40.87 22.38
CA GLY A 27 -14.38 -41.71 21.52
C GLY A 27 -14.44 -41.41 20.02
N ASN A 28 -13.60 -42.11 19.26
CA ASN A 28 -13.79 -42.67 17.91
C ASN A 28 -13.97 -41.75 16.68
N GLY A 29 -12.90 -41.67 15.88
CA GLY A 29 -12.79 -42.51 14.68
C GLY A 29 -13.11 -41.84 13.33
N ALA A 30 -12.07 -41.34 12.65
CA ALA A 30 -11.70 -41.68 11.27
C ALA A 30 -10.44 -40.88 10.90
N ASP A 31 -9.40 -41.59 10.46
CA ASP A 31 -8.29 -41.01 9.72
C ASP A 31 -8.82 -40.44 8.40
N GLU A 32 -8.63 -39.14 8.17
CA GLU A 32 -8.38 -38.63 6.82
C GLU A 32 -7.21 -37.64 6.87
N THR A 33 -6.13 -38.04 6.22
CA THR A 33 -4.97 -37.22 5.92
C THR A 33 -5.37 -36.25 4.81
N GLY A 34 -5.83 -35.05 5.18
CA GLY A 34 -6.05 -33.95 4.25
C GLY A 34 -4.71 -33.37 3.80
N SER A 35 -4.17 -33.90 2.72
CA SER A 35 -3.18 -33.21 1.89
C SER A 35 -3.82 -31.91 1.38
N ASN A 36 -3.36 -30.75 1.85
CA ASN A 36 -3.68 -29.47 1.22
C ASN A 36 -3.00 -29.42 -0.16
N GLY A 37 -3.69 -29.94 -1.17
CA GLY A 37 -3.41 -29.62 -2.56
C GLY A 37 -3.82 -28.18 -2.87
N PRO A 38 -3.31 -27.59 -3.96
CA PRO A 38 -3.69 -26.24 -4.36
C PRO A 38 -5.20 -26.18 -4.55
N LEU A 39 -5.83 -25.18 -3.93
CA LEU A 39 -7.26 -24.92 -4.07
C LEU A 39 -7.53 -24.64 -5.54
N ALA A 40 -8.11 -25.62 -6.23
CA ALA A 40 -8.62 -25.47 -7.58
C ALA A 40 -9.74 -24.41 -7.55
N SER A 41 -9.69 -23.50 -8.53
CA SER A 41 -10.68 -22.46 -8.74
C SER A 41 -12.04 -23.07 -9.07
N ASP A 42 -12.93 -23.20 -8.10
CA ASP A 42 -14.34 -23.40 -8.39
C ASP A 42 -14.89 -22.07 -8.92
N ALA A 43 -15.16 -22.07 -10.23
CA ALA A 43 -15.78 -20.98 -10.95
C ALA A 43 -17.23 -20.76 -10.46
N ALA A 44 -17.38 -19.93 -9.43
CA ALA A 44 -18.63 -19.27 -9.10
C ALA A 44 -18.74 -18.00 -9.96
N THR A 45 -19.73 -17.98 -10.85
CA THR A 45 -20.31 -16.83 -11.57
C THR A 45 -19.50 -15.52 -11.56
N THR A 46 -18.79 -15.31 -12.66
CA THR A 46 -18.21 -14.11 -13.29
C THR A 46 -18.16 -12.78 -12.50
N PRO A 47 -17.00 -12.10 -12.45
CA PRO A 47 -16.81 -10.82 -11.75
C PRO A 47 -17.57 -9.66 -12.41
N THR A 48 -18.11 -8.74 -11.60
CA THR A 48 -18.82 -7.50 -12.04
C THR A 48 -17.89 -6.32 -12.35
N ILE A 49 -16.60 -6.57 -12.50
CA ILE A 49 -15.70 -5.59 -13.08
C ILE A 49 -15.81 -5.79 -14.59
N GLY A 50 -16.43 -4.83 -15.27
CA GLY A 50 -16.54 -4.88 -16.72
C GLY A 50 -15.16 -4.76 -17.38
N PRO A 51 -15.06 -5.00 -18.69
CA PRO A 51 -13.94 -4.71 -19.57
C PRO A 51 -12.79 -3.96 -18.92
N ASN A 52 -13.14 -2.68 -18.78
CA ASN A 52 -12.28 -1.55 -18.57
C ASN A 52 -12.03 -1.26 -17.08
N GLY A 53 -12.03 -2.24 -16.18
CA GLY A 53 -11.76 -2.00 -14.75
C GLY A 53 -12.82 -1.19 -13.98
N HIS A 54 -13.83 -0.64 -14.67
CA HIS A 54 -14.97 -0.03 -14.03
C HIS A 54 -15.88 -1.08 -13.41
N PHE A 55 -16.33 -0.80 -12.20
CA PHE A 55 -17.53 -1.43 -11.70
C PHE A 55 -18.70 -1.15 -12.66
N ALA A 56 -19.49 -2.18 -12.96
CA ALA A 56 -20.72 -2.02 -13.74
C ALA A 56 -21.70 -1.02 -13.07
N GLU A 57 -22.75 -0.60 -13.77
CA GLU A 57 -23.79 0.25 -13.17
C GLU A 57 -24.27 -0.33 -11.82
N ALA A 58 -24.43 0.57 -10.83
CA ALA A 58 -24.82 0.18 -9.48
C ALA A 58 -26.12 -0.63 -9.48
N GLN A 59 -26.07 -1.79 -8.85
CA GLN A 59 -27.21 -2.67 -8.62
C GLN A 59 -27.86 -2.35 -7.28
N VAL A 60 -29.10 -2.81 -7.09
CA VAL A 60 -29.85 -2.64 -5.85
C VAL A 60 -30.32 -4.02 -5.38
N ALA A 61 -29.88 -4.42 -4.19
CA ALA A 61 -30.30 -5.67 -3.56
C ALA A 61 -31.78 -5.62 -3.12
N GLU A 62 -32.36 -6.77 -2.76
CA GLU A 62 -33.77 -6.86 -2.32
C GLU A 62 -34.10 -5.95 -1.12
N ASP A 63 -33.11 -5.70 -0.26
CA ASP A 63 -33.24 -4.83 0.92
C ASP A 63 -33.00 -3.34 0.62
N GLY A 64 -32.73 -2.98 -0.64
CA GLY A 64 -32.47 -1.61 -1.08
C GLY A 64 -30.98 -1.21 -1.04
N THR A 65 -30.07 -2.09 -0.61
CA THR A 65 -28.63 -1.80 -0.59
C THR A 65 -28.11 -1.62 -2.01
N ARG A 66 -27.51 -0.46 -2.29
CA ARG A 66 -26.80 -0.22 -3.56
C ARG A 66 -25.44 -0.90 -3.51
N HIS A 67 -25.01 -1.50 -4.62
CA HIS A 67 -23.69 -2.13 -4.71
C HIS A 67 -23.14 -2.17 -6.15
N LEU A 68 -21.81 -2.12 -6.26
CA LEU A 68 -21.01 -2.19 -7.48
C LEU A 68 -20.28 -3.53 -7.65
N ILE A 69 -20.13 -4.27 -6.55
CA ILE A 69 -19.50 -5.59 -6.49
C ILE A 69 -20.52 -6.66 -6.10
N PRO A 70 -20.27 -7.95 -6.37
CA PRO A 70 -21.15 -9.03 -5.94
C PRO A 70 -21.04 -9.16 -4.42
N LEU A 71 -22.16 -8.98 -3.71
CA LEU A 71 -22.17 -9.03 -2.25
C LEU A 71 -21.70 -10.38 -1.68
N ASP A 72 -21.93 -11.45 -2.44
CA ASP A 72 -21.50 -12.82 -2.13
C ASP A 72 -20.02 -13.09 -2.47
N ALA A 73 -19.33 -12.14 -3.12
CA ALA A 73 -17.88 -12.18 -3.31
C ALA A 73 -17.10 -11.53 -2.16
N ILE A 74 -17.78 -10.76 -1.29
CA ILE A 74 -17.16 -10.14 -0.11
C ILE A 74 -16.76 -11.24 0.89
N ARG A 75 -15.54 -11.16 1.42
CA ARG A 75 -14.98 -12.11 2.39
C ARG A 75 -14.75 -11.42 3.72
N ASN A 76 -14.83 -12.18 4.81
CA ASN A 76 -14.43 -11.71 6.13
C ASN A 76 -12.93 -12.00 6.31
N GLY A 77 -12.13 -10.98 6.60
CA GLY A 77 -10.68 -11.08 6.77
C GLY A 77 -10.26 -11.73 8.10
N GLY A 78 -11.20 -12.04 8.99
CA GLY A 78 -10.98 -12.57 10.33
C GLY A 78 -11.35 -11.57 11.42
N PRO A 79 -10.79 -10.34 11.42
CA PRO A 79 -11.21 -9.29 12.34
C PRO A 79 -12.66 -8.83 12.08
N PRO A 80 -13.43 -8.51 13.13
CA PRO A 80 -14.69 -7.79 12.95
C PRO A 80 -14.42 -6.34 12.48
N LYS A 81 -15.48 -5.60 12.15
CA LYS A 81 -15.43 -4.15 11.96
C LYS A 81 -14.73 -3.48 13.15
N ASP A 82 -13.78 -2.59 12.85
CA ASP A 82 -12.86 -1.95 13.80
C ASP A 82 -12.01 -2.91 14.66
N GLY A 83 -11.95 -4.20 14.31
CA GLY A 83 -11.07 -5.19 14.95
C GLY A 83 -9.59 -4.88 14.71
N ILE A 84 -9.29 -4.22 13.59
CA ILE A 84 -8.07 -3.48 13.32
C ILE A 84 -8.43 -2.00 13.51
N PRO A 85 -8.02 -1.36 14.61
CA PRO A 85 -8.46 -0.01 14.91
C PRO A 85 -7.72 1.01 14.04
N SER A 86 -8.44 1.93 13.41
CA SER A 86 -7.82 3.08 12.73
C SER A 86 -7.13 4.02 13.73
N ILE A 87 -6.20 4.83 13.24
CA ILE A 87 -5.62 5.95 14.01
C ILE A 87 -6.35 7.23 13.61
N ASP A 88 -7.16 7.78 14.52
CA ASP A 88 -7.98 8.97 14.24
C ASP A 88 -7.43 10.25 14.89
N ALA A 89 -6.41 10.12 15.75
CA ALA A 89 -5.72 11.23 16.40
C ALA A 89 -4.21 10.97 16.37
N PRO A 90 -3.60 10.91 15.16
CA PRO A 90 -2.20 10.56 15.00
C PRO A 90 -1.30 11.56 15.72
N ARG A 91 -0.21 11.04 16.29
CA ARG A 91 0.77 11.82 17.02
C ARG A 91 2.11 11.71 16.35
N PHE A 92 2.74 12.84 16.11
CA PHE A 92 4.00 12.94 15.40
C PHE A 92 5.10 13.48 16.29
N ALA A 93 6.33 13.10 15.97
CA ALA A 93 7.54 13.62 16.59
C ALA A 93 8.67 13.66 15.56
N GLY A 94 9.81 14.27 15.89
CA GLY A 94 10.94 14.38 14.97
C GLY A 94 11.61 13.04 14.66
N ALA A 95 12.55 13.06 13.72
CA ALA A 95 13.33 11.92 13.25
C ALA A 95 14.03 11.11 14.37
N ASP A 96 14.37 11.73 15.50
CA ASP A 96 14.95 11.05 16.68
C ASP A 96 14.00 10.00 17.28
N THR A 97 12.72 10.05 16.92
CA THR A 97 11.73 9.03 17.27
C THR A 97 12.02 7.70 16.58
N TRP A 98 12.48 7.71 15.33
CA TRP A 98 12.77 6.49 14.58
C TRP A 98 13.78 5.59 15.31
N GLU A 99 14.90 6.19 15.74
CA GLU A 99 15.94 5.50 16.51
C GLU A 99 15.41 4.96 17.85
N LYS A 100 14.55 5.73 18.54
CA LYS A 100 13.94 5.31 19.82
C LYS A 100 12.98 4.13 19.65
N LEU A 101 12.33 4.03 18.49
CA LEU A 101 11.47 2.89 18.15
C LEU A 101 12.29 1.63 17.79
N GLY A 102 13.61 1.79 17.56
CA GLY A 102 14.51 0.69 17.22
C GLY A 102 14.29 0.15 15.81
N TYR A 103 13.75 0.98 14.91
CA TYR A 103 13.53 0.63 13.52
C TYR A 103 14.83 0.76 12.70
N ASN A 104 14.94 -0.06 11.65
CA ASN A 104 16.05 -0.02 10.71
C ASN A 104 15.77 1.02 9.63
N GLY A 105 16.80 1.70 9.13
CA GLY A 105 16.70 2.66 8.02
C GLY A 105 16.07 2.09 6.75
N GLU A 106 16.28 0.79 6.50
CA GLU A 106 15.66 0.05 5.38
C GLU A 106 14.15 -0.18 5.53
N ASN A 107 13.57 0.09 6.70
CA ASN A 107 12.13 -0.07 6.84
C ASN A 107 11.38 1.03 6.07
N LEU A 108 10.29 0.63 5.41
CA LEU A 108 9.52 1.52 4.55
C LEU A 108 8.64 2.49 5.34
N VAL A 109 8.45 3.66 4.75
CA VAL A 109 7.45 4.65 5.17
C VAL A 109 6.55 5.00 3.99
N ILE A 110 5.29 5.34 4.29
CA ILE A 110 4.51 6.19 3.37
C ILE A 110 4.88 7.63 3.73
N GLY A 111 5.36 8.39 2.76
CA GLY A 111 5.73 9.78 2.88
C GLY A 111 4.70 10.69 2.23
N VAL A 112 4.31 11.76 2.92
CA VAL A 112 3.30 12.73 2.44
C VAL A 112 3.80 14.14 2.70
N GLU A 113 3.67 15.03 1.71
CA GLU A 113 3.92 16.46 1.87
C GLU A 113 2.63 17.27 1.63
N VAL A 114 2.32 18.19 2.55
CA VAL A 114 1.29 19.23 2.37
C VAL A 114 1.90 20.57 2.77
N ASN A 115 1.96 21.54 1.85
CA ASN A 115 2.46 22.89 2.12
C ASN A 115 3.83 22.92 2.85
N ARG A 116 4.78 22.05 2.47
CA ARG A 116 6.09 21.85 3.13
C ARG A 116 6.07 21.20 4.52
N VAL A 117 4.91 20.78 5.00
CA VAL A 117 4.82 19.88 6.17
C VAL A 117 4.93 18.45 5.64
N ARG A 118 5.98 17.74 6.06
CA ARG A 118 6.26 16.37 5.64
C ARG A 118 6.00 15.41 6.78
N ARG A 119 5.24 14.34 6.50
CA ARG A 119 4.95 13.28 7.45
C ARG A 119 5.34 11.93 6.88
N ALA A 120 5.96 11.13 7.74
CA ALA A 120 6.30 9.74 7.48
C ALA A 120 5.43 8.82 8.34
N TYR A 121 4.80 7.83 7.71
CA TYR A 121 3.98 6.82 8.34
C TYR A 121 4.71 5.47 8.25
N PRO A 122 5.35 4.99 9.34
CA PRO A 122 6.12 3.75 9.31
C PRO A 122 5.24 2.53 9.05
N PHE A 123 5.66 1.66 8.13
CA PHE A 123 4.95 0.40 7.82
C PHE A 123 4.73 -0.46 9.07
N GLN A 124 5.68 -0.44 10.01
CA GLN A 124 5.63 -1.15 11.29
C GLN A 124 4.48 -0.71 12.19
N VAL A 125 3.97 0.52 12.00
CA VAL A 125 2.79 1.03 12.71
C VAL A 125 1.55 0.80 11.85
N ILE A 126 1.54 1.27 10.61
CA ILE A 126 0.32 1.23 9.78
C ILE A 126 -0.14 -0.19 9.44
N VAL A 127 0.74 -1.20 9.40
CA VAL A 127 0.32 -2.60 9.21
C VAL A 127 -0.64 -3.11 10.30
N TRP A 128 -0.64 -2.50 11.49
CA TRP A 128 -1.51 -2.85 12.62
C TRP A 128 -2.81 -2.05 12.68
N HIS A 129 -2.95 -1.05 11.81
CA HIS A 129 -4.01 -0.06 11.85
C HIS A 129 -4.74 0.09 10.52
N GLU A 130 -4.05 -0.17 9.41
CA GLU A 130 -4.47 -0.09 8.01
C GLU A 130 -4.98 1.29 7.55
N ILE A 131 -5.48 2.12 8.46
CA ILE A 131 -6.04 3.45 8.21
C ILE A 131 -5.51 4.44 9.25
N VAL A 132 -5.07 5.60 8.77
CA VAL A 132 -4.83 6.80 9.57
C VAL A 132 -5.66 7.95 8.98
N ASN A 133 -6.59 8.48 9.78
CA ASN A 133 -7.29 9.71 9.46
C ASN A 133 -6.45 10.88 10.00
N ASP A 134 -5.84 11.66 9.10
CA ASP A 134 -4.92 12.74 9.48
C ASP A 134 -5.38 14.09 8.94
N VAL A 135 -4.90 15.16 9.59
CA VAL A 135 -5.04 16.53 9.12
C VAL A 135 -3.65 17.18 9.10
N ILE A 136 -3.15 17.46 7.90
CA ILE A 136 -1.84 18.09 7.69
C ILE A 136 -2.07 19.52 7.19
N ASP A 137 -1.58 20.51 7.94
CA ASP A 137 -1.77 21.94 7.62
C ASP A 137 -3.24 22.31 7.27
N GLY A 138 -4.19 21.71 8.00
CA GLY A 138 -5.63 21.93 7.80
C GLY A 138 -6.25 21.13 6.64
N LYS A 139 -5.48 20.35 5.88
CA LYS A 139 -5.99 19.44 4.84
C LYS A 139 -6.24 18.05 5.42
N PRO A 140 -7.49 17.54 5.39
CA PRO A 140 -7.78 16.16 5.73
C PRO A 140 -7.17 15.22 4.69
N LEU A 141 -6.51 14.16 5.15
CA LEU A 141 -5.97 13.08 4.33
C LEU A 141 -6.28 11.73 4.96
N LEU A 142 -6.59 10.76 4.13
CA LEU A 142 -6.76 9.36 4.51
C LEU A 142 -5.54 8.58 4.05
N ILE A 143 -4.72 8.12 4.98
CA ILE A 143 -3.58 7.26 4.69
C ILE A 143 -4.06 5.81 4.89
N SER A 144 -3.96 5.01 3.84
CA SER A 144 -4.39 3.61 3.85
C SER A 144 -3.25 2.66 3.47
N TYR A 145 -3.25 1.48 4.08
CA TYR A 145 -2.34 0.40 3.74
C TYR A 145 -3.04 -0.96 3.80
N CYS A 146 -3.11 -1.66 2.67
CA CYS A 146 -3.52 -3.06 2.62
C CYS A 146 -2.28 -3.97 2.57
N PRO A 147 -1.93 -4.67 3.67
CA PRO A 147 -0.77 -5.57 3.67
C PRO A 147 -0.93 -6.76 2.73
N LEU A 148 -2.16 -7.25 2.52
CA LEU A 148 -2.40 -8.36 1.59
C LEU A 148 -2.06 -7.98 0.15
N CYS A 149 -2.28 -6.71 -0.21
CA CYS A 149 -2.06 -6.20 -1.57
C CYS A 149 -0.72 -5.49 -1.73
N GLY A 150 -0.01 -5.21 -0.63
CA GLY A 150 1.23 -4.42 -0.65
C GLY A 150 1.00 -2.97 -1.09
N THR A 151 -0.24 -2.47 -0.98
CA THR A 151 -0.69 -1.18 -1.48
C THR A 151 -0.78 -0.16 -0.36
N GLY A 152 0.01 0.91 -0.46
CA GLY A 152 -0.13 2.11 0.35
C GLY A 152 -0.70 3.24 -0.51
N ILE A 153 -1.87 3.77 -0.15
CA ILE A 153 -2.54 4.80 -0.95
C ILE A 153 -3.04 5.91 -0.02
N VAL A 154 -2.85 7.15 -0.44
CA VAL A 154 -3.34 8.34 0.25
C VAL A 154 -4.45 8.97 -0.56
N PHE A 155 -5.55 9.30 0.12
CA PHE A 155 -6.72 9.90 -0.49
C PHE A 155 -7.03 11.27 0.13
N GLU A 156 -7.73 12.09 -0.63
CA GLU A 156 -8.51 13.20 -0.11
C GLU A 156 -9.87 12.66 0.33
N PRO A 157 -10.17 12.56 1.64
CA PRO A 157 -11.36 11.89 2.13
C PRO A 157 -12.57 12.83 2.11
N GLU A 158 -12.80 13.51 0.99
CA GLU A 158 -13.92 14.43 0.81
C GLU A 158 -15.02 13.76 -0.03
N VAL A 159 -16.24 13.72 0.49
CA VAL A 159 -17.42 13.21 -0.22
C VAL A 159 -18.50 14.28 -0.16
N ASP A 160 -18.97 14.72 -1.34
CA ASP A 160 -19.95 15.79 -1.49
C ASP A 160 -19.57 17.10 -0.78
N GLY A 161 -18.27 17.45 -0.78
CA GLY A 161 -17.76 18.69 -0.18
C GLY A 161 -17.57 18.62 1.34
N GLU A 162 -17.70 17.44 1.95
CA GLU A 162 -17.49 17.22 3.38
C GLU A 162 -16.38 16.20 3.61
N ALA A 163 -15.47 16.51 4.55
CA ALA A 163 -14.48 15.55 5.01
C ALA A 163 -15.16 14.39 5.76
N VAL A 164 -14.73 13.17 5.46
CA VAL A 164 -15.29 11.92 5.98
C VAL A 164 -14.19 11.13 6.67
N GLU A 165 -14.47 10.59 7.85
CA GLU A 165 -13.55 9.67 8.53
C GLU A 165 -13.81 8.23 8.11
N PHE A 166 -12.74 7.46 7.97
CA PHE A 166 -12.79 6.07 7.57
C PHE A 166 -12.34 5.14 8.70
N GLY A 167 -12.87 3.91 8.69
CA GLY A 167 -12.42 2.83 9.56
C GLY A 167 -12.25 1.53 8.78
N VAL A 168 -11.71 0.52 9.45
CA VAL A 168 -11.44 -0.79 8.86
C VAL A 168 -12.69 -1.67 9.01
N SER A 169 -13.26 -2.14 7.89
CA SER A 169 -14.49 -2.95 7.95
C SER A 169 -14.24 -4.39 8.41
N GLY A 170 -13.00 -4.88 8.30
CA GLY A 170 -12.66 -6.31 8.45
C GLY A 170 -13.13 -7.16 7.26
N GLN A 171 -13.64 -6.55 6.20
CA GLN A 171 -14.09 -7.20 4.98
C GLN A 171 -13.10 -6.99 3.84
N LEU A 172 -13.09 -7.94 2.92
CA LEU A 172 -12.21 -7.97 1.76
C LEU A 172 -13.00 -8.21 0.48
N TYR A 173 -12.52 -7.63 -0.62
CA TYR A 173 -12.94 -7.97 -1.97
C TYR A 173 -11.70 -8.04 -2.86
N ASN A 174 -11.51 -9.11 -3.64
CA ASN A 174 -10.26 -9.41 -4.35
C ASN A 174 -9.01 -9.39 -3.45
N SER A 175 -9.13 -9.91 -2.24
CA SER A 175 -8.12 -9.84 -1.17
C SER A 175 -7.74 -8.43 -0.72
N ASP A 176 -8.33 -7.39 -1.32
CA ASP A 176 -8.11 -5.99 -0.99
C ASP A 176 -9.02 -5.56 0.17
N LEU A 177 -8.49 -4.63 0.97
CA LEU A 177 -9.20 -4.03 2.09
C LEU A 177 -10.45 -3.30 1.60
N LEU A 178 -11.59 -3.63 2.20
CA LEU A 178 -12.75 -2.72 2.18
C LEU A 178 -12.67 -1.80 3.40
N MET A 179 -12.50 -0.51 3.17
CA MET A 179 -12.68 0.51 4.20
C MET A 179 -14.17 0.74 4.40
N TYR A 180 -14.57 1.36 5.51
CA TYR A 180 -15.92 1.90 5.64
C TYR A 180 -15.87 3.37 6.03
N ASP A 181 -16.83 4.16 5.54
CA ASP A 181 -16.97 5.53 6.01
C ASP A 181 -17.91 5.63 7.23
N ARG A 182 -17.54 6.46 8.20
CA ARG A 182 -18.31 6.60 9.45
C ARG A 182 -19.63 7.36 9.29
N LYS A 183 -19.82 8.05 8.17
CA LYS A 183 -20.99 8.90 7.93
C LYS A 183 -22.19 8.08 7.48
N THR A 184 -21.98 7.17 6.54
CA THR A 184 -23.03 6.39 5.87
C THR A 184 -22.88 4.88 6.06
N ASP A 185 -21.77 4.43 6.62
CA ASP A 185 -21.42 3.02 6.75
C ASP A 185 -21.30 2.29 5.40
N SER A 186 -20.97 3.03 4.33
CA SER A 186 -20.70 2.45 3.02
C SER A 186 -19.32 1.81 3.00
N LEU A 187 -19.15 0.75 2.21
CA LEU A 187 -17.86 0.09 1.98
C LEU A 187 -17.16 0.70 0.78
N TRP A 188 -15.84 0.89 0.90
CA TRP A 188 -14.99 1.51 -0.10
C TRP A 188 -13.82 0.60 -0.44
N SER A 189 -13.56 0.38 -1.74
CA SER A 189 -12.37 -0.35 -2.19
C SER A 189 -11.13 0.51 -1.96
N GLN A 190 -10.13 -0.05 -1.27
CA GLN A 190 -8.89 0.66 -0.98
C GLN A 190 -8.07 0.89 -2.24
N VAL A 191 -8.01 -0.07 -3.17
CA VAL A 191 -7.26 0.09 -4.44
C VAL A 191 -7.85 1.18 -5.35
N THR A 192 -9.18 1.25 -5.47
CA THR A 192 -9.84 2.17 -6.44
C THR A 192 -10.35 3.47 -5.82
N GLY A 193 -10.36 3.59 -4.49
CA GLY A 193 -10.97 4.72 -3.78
C GLY A 193 -12.48 4.84 -3.98
N THR A 194 -13.16 3.83 -4.54
CA THR A 194 -14.57 3.89 -4.90
C THR A 194 -15.46 3.28 -3.82
N ALA A 195 -16.58 3.94 -3.48
CA ALA A 195 -17.63 3.37 -2.66
C ALA A 195 -18.36 2.26 -3.43
N VAL A 196 -18.26 1.03 -2.96
CA VAL A 196 -18.73 -0.17 -3.67
C VAL A 196 -20.01 -0.78 -3.09
N VAL A 197 -20.38 -0.47 -1.84
CA VAL A 197 -21.62 -0.95 -1.21
C VAL A 197 -22.14 0.11 -0.25
N GLY A 198 -23.45 0.37 -0.24
CA GLY A 198 -24.09 1.30 0.70
C GLY A 198 -24.57 2.59 0.05
N GLU A 199 -24.88 3.60 0.87
CA GLU A 199 -25.47 4.87 0.43
C GLU A 199 -24.56 5.62 -0.56
N ALA A 200 -23.27 5.69 -0.25
CA ALA A 200 -22.27 6.43 -1.03
C ALA A 200 -21.87 5.73 -2.34
N THR A 201 -22.43 4.55 -2.65
CA THR A 201 -22.05 3.72 -3.81
C THR A 201 -21.88 4.53 -5.10
N GLY A 202 -20.69 4.47 -5.71
CA GLY A 202 -20.30 5.20 -6.91
C GLY A 202 -19.53 6.50 -6.65
N ALA A 203 -19.45 6.99 -5.41
CA ALA A 203 -18.53 8.06 -5.05
C ALA A 203 -17.08 7.56 -5.13
N VAL A 204 -16.16 8.46 -5.48
CA VAL A 204 -14.73 8.17 -5.66
C VAL A 204 -13.91 9.17 -4.85
N LEU A 205 -12.93 8.68 -4.10
CA LEU A 205 -11.96 9.51 -3.39
C LEU A 205 -10.81 9.91 -4.33
N PRO A 206 -10.52 11.21 -4.47
CA PRO A 206 -9.33 11.65 -5.19
C PRO A 206 -8.05 11.11 -4.54
N LEU A 207 -7.12 10.63 -5.35
CA LEU A 207 -5.77 10.28 -4.90
C LEU A 207 -5.00 11.53 -4.49
N TYR A 208 -4.18 11.41 -3.45
CA TYR A 208 -3.23 12.43 -3.03
C TYR A 208 -1.79 11.92 -3.23
N PRO A 209 -0.86 12.74 -3.75
CA PRO A 209 0.52 12.33 -3.95
C PRO A 209 1.16 11.80 -2.66
N SER A 210 1.82 10.65 -2.77
CA SER A 210 2.58 10.04 -1.68
C SER A 210 3.71 9.20 -2.24
N GLU A 211 4.73 8.98 -1.42
CA GLU A 211 5.91 8.20 -1.78
C GLU A 211 6.04 7.00 -0.85
N ILE A 212 6.45 5.86 -1.39
CA ILE A 212 6.86 4.70 -0.58
C ILE A 212 8.35 4.51 -0.83
N MET A 213 9.15 4.65 0.22
CA MET A 213 10.59 4.50 0.19
C MET A 213 11.12 4.07 1.57
N THR A 214 12.41 3.74 1.64
CA THR A 214 13.07 3.46 2.92
C THR A 214 13.11 4.73 3.78
N TRP A 215 13.20 4.57 5.09
CA TRP A 215 13.37 5.70 5.99
C TRP A 215 14.68 6.45 5.75
N ASP A 216 15.77 5.73 5.45
CA ASP A 216 17.06 6.38 5.19
C ASP A 216 16.98 7.30 3.95
N ASP A 217 16.33 6.85 2.87
CA ASP A 217 16.11 7.68 1.68
C ASP A 217 15.17 8.85 1.99
N TRP A 218 14.05 8.59 2.67
CA TRP A 218 13.09 9.63 3.03
C TRP A 218 13.72 10.73 3.89
N GLN A 219 14.50 10.34 4.91
CA GLN A 219 15.10 11.27 5.84
C GLN A 219 16.29 12.01 5.21
N ALA A 220 16.99 11.42 4.23
CA ALA A 220 17.99 12.12 3.44
C ALA A 220 17.35 13.23 2.57
N THR A 221 16.20 12.95 1.97
CA THR A 221 15.46 13.90 1.13
C THR A 221 14.69 14.95 1.94
N TYR A 222 14.09 14.55 3.07
CA TYR A 222 13.20 15.38 3.90
C TYR A 222 13.62 15.37 5.37
N PRO A 223 14.75 16.01 5.72
CA PRO A 223 15.32 15.93 7.07
C PRO A 223 14.46 16.60 8.15
N ASP A 224 13.54 17.47 7.77
CA ASP A 224 12.61 18.17 8.65
C ASP A 224 11.27 17.44 8.86
N SER A 225 11.15 16.20 8.36
CA SER A 225 9.91 15.43 8.44
C SER A 225 9.53 15.02 9.88
N GLU A 226 8.22 14.93 10.11
CA GLU A 226 7.65 14.36 11.33
C GLU A 226 7.30 12.88 11.11
N VAL A 227 7.51 12.04 12.13
CA VAL A 227 7.27 10.60 12.09
C VAL A 227 6.09 10.25 12.98
N LEU A 228 5.16 9.43 12.45
CA LEU A 228 4.07 8.87 13.24
C LEU A 228 4.64 8.03 14.40
N THR A 229 4.25 8.37 15.62
CA THR A 229 4.70 7.69 16.83
C THR A 229 3.88 6.43 17.12
N THR A 230 4.33 5.64 18.09
CA THR A 230 3.59 4.47 18.61
C THR A 230 2.56 4.84 19.69
N ASP A 231 2.42 6.13 20.04
CA ASP A 231 1.35 6.64 20.91
C ASP A 231 0.04 6.78 20.10
N THR A 232 -0.49 5.64 19.65
CA THR A 232 -1.68 5.56 18.80
C THR A 232 -2.98 5.44 19.61
N GLY A 233 -2.89 5.34 20.94
CA GLY A 233 -4.02 5.00 21.81
C GLY A 233 -4.31 3.49 21.90
N HIS A 234 -3.53 2.63 21.21
CA HIS A 234 -3.72 1.19 21.19
C HIS A 234 -2.49 0.41 21.63
N THR A 235 -2.71 -0.68 22.37
CA THR A 235 -1.64 -1.63 22.73
C THR A 235 -1.43 -2.63 21.58
N ARG A 236 -0.28 -2.52 20.91
CA ARG A 236 0.18 -3.40 19.84
C ARG A 236 1.68 -3.64 19.97
N ASN A 237 2.18 -4.69 19.31
CA ASN A 237 3.61 -4.92 19.17
C ASN A 237 4.09 -4.42 17.80
N TYR A 238 4.39 -3.12 17.70
CA TYR A 238 4.89 -2.50 16.47
C TYR A 238 6.34 -2.86 16.12
N ALA A 239 6.95 -3.84 16.80
CA ALA A 239 8.26 -4.39 16.44
C ALA A 239 8.12 -5.70 15.64
N THR A 240 6.89 -6.12 15.30
CA THR A 240 6.63 -7.37 14.58
C THR A 240 5.63 -7.10 13.47
N ASP A 241 5.93 -7.61 12.29
CA ASP A 241 5.01 -7.62 11.16
C ASP A 241 4.14 -8.89 11.25
N PRO A 242 2.80 -8.76 11.33
CA PRO A 242 1.91 -9.92 11.43
C PRO A 242 1.74 -10.70 10.11
N TYR A 243 2.18 -10.16 8.98
CA TYR A 243 2.06 -10.75 7.65
C TYR A 243 3.38 -11.36 7.16
N GLY A 244 4.53 -10.77 7.50
CA GLY A 244 5.87 -11.35 7.37
C GLY A 244 6.08 -12.26 6.14
N GLY A 245 6.08 -13.58 6.35
CA GLY A 245 6.33 -14.57 5.29
C GLY A 245 5.32 -14.57 4.12
N TYR A 246 4.14 -13.97 4.31
CA TYR A 246 3.16 -13.78 3.26
C TYR A 246 3.73 -13.01 2.08
N TYR A 247 4.57 -11.99 2.28
CA TYR A 247 5.07 -11.19 1.17
C TYR A 247 6.02 -11.96 0.25
N GLU A 248 6.63 -13.04 0.75
CA GLU A 248 7.67 -13.81 0.06
C GLU A 248 7.13 -15.05 -0.64
N ASP A 249 5.98 -15.58 -0.21
CA ASP A 249 5.33 -16.71 -0.86
C ASP A 249 4.45 -16.28 -2.05
N GLY A 250 4.21 -17.20 -2.99
CA GLY A 250 3.31 -16.95 -4.12
C GLY A 250 1.83 -17.16 -3.80
N ASP A 251 1.49 -17.54 -2.57
CA ASP A 251 0.15 -17.99 -2.20
C ASP A 251 -0.73 -16.82 -1.74
N LEU A 252 -2.01 -16.84 -2.10
CA LEU A 252 -2.98 -15.87 -1.61
C LEU A 252 -3.78 -16.45 -0.46
N TRP A 253 -3.95 -15.69 0.62
CA TRP A 253 -4.80 -16.11 1.75
C TRP A 253 -6.30 -15.97 1.45
N PHE A 254 -6.64 -15.09 0.52
CA PHE A 254 -8.02 -14.81 0.11
C PHE A 254 -8.16 -14.91 -1.42
N PRO A 255 -9.36 -15.20 -1.93
CA PRO A 255 -9.60 -15.34 -3.36
C PRO A 255 -9.62 -14.00 -4.08
N VAL A 256 -9.29 -14.04 -5.36
CA VAL A 256 -9.33 -12.90 -6.29
C VAL A 256 -10.16 -13.23 -7.53
N SER A 257 -10.79 -12.23 -8.13
CA SER A 257 -11.64 -12.36 -9.32
C SER A 257 -10.89 -12.87 -10.55
N GLY A 258 -9.59 -12.59 -10.63
CA GLY A 258 -8.75 -12.92 -11.77
C GLY A 258 -7.27 -12.90 -11.39
N LEU A 259 -6.50 -13.76 -12.04
CA LEU A 259 -5.05 -13.77 -12.01
C LEU A 259 -4.55 -13.68 -13.44
N ASP A 260 -3.38 -13.07 -13.61
CA ASP A 260 -2.72 -12.97 -14.89
C ASP A 260 -1.31 -13.55 -14.80
N ALA A 261 -1.07 -14.58 -15.61
CA ALA A 261 0.19 -15.32 -15.64
C ALA A 261 1.33 -14.58 -16.35
N ARG A 262 1.10 -13.36 -16.88
CA ARG A 262 2.16 -12.53 -17.47
C ARG A 262 3.25 -12.15 -16.46
N LEU A 263 2.92 -12.06 -15.16
CA LEU A 263 3.87 -11.80 -14.07
C LEU A 263 3.63 -12.74 -12.88
N PRO A 264 4.63 -12.92 -12.00
CA PRO A 264 4.42 -13.53 -10.68
C PRO A 264 3.30 -12.83 -9.90
N VAL A 265 2.53 -13.59 -9.12
CA VAL A 265 1.32 -13.12 -8.41
C VAL A 265 1.62 -11.88 -7.55
N LYS A 266 2.74 -11.89 -6.82
CA LYS A 266 3.19 -10.78 -5.96
C LYS A 266 4.36 -9.99 -6.53
N GLU A 267 4.52 -9.99 -7.85
CA GLU A 267 5.45 -9.05 -8.51
C GLU A 267 5.05 -7.62 -8.12
N ARG A 268 6.03 -6.80 -7.73
CA ARG A 268 5.76 -5.40 -7.41
C ARG A 268 5.63 -4.61 -8.71
N ILE A 269 4.55 -3.87 -8.82
CA ILE A 269 4.26 -3.04 -9.97
C ILE A 269 3.94 -1.62 -9.53
N THR A 270 4.18 -0.70 -10.46
CA THR A 270 3.65 0.65 -10.45
C THR A 270 2.51 0.70 -11.48
N GLY A 271 1.28 0.79 -10.98
CA GLY A 271 0.06 0.88 -11.79
C GLY A 271 -0.30 2.33 -12.08
N VAL A 272 -0.79 2.60 -13.29
CA VAL A 272 -1.15 3.94 -13.76
C VAL A 272 -2.55 3.91 -14.33
N GLU A 273 -3.38 4.87 -13.92
CA GLU A 273 -4.72 5.09 -14.44
C GLU A 273 -4.80 6.46 -15.11
N ILE A 274 -5.34 6.51 -16.34
CA ILE A 274 -5.55 7.73 -17.11
C ILE A 274 -7.04 7.89 -17.39
N ASP A 275 -7.61 8.98 -16.88
CA ASP A 275 -9.03 9.37 -17.04
C ASP A 275 -10.04 8.25 -16.71
N GLY A 276 -9.63 7.29 -15.87
CA GLY A 276 -10.39 6.08 -15.59
C GLY A 276 -10.67 5.19 -16.80
N THR A 277 -9.96 5.33 -17.92
CA THR A 277 -10.26 4.55 -19.13
C THR A 277 -9.08 3.78 -19.70
N ALA A 278 -7.84 4.21 -19.39
CA ALA A 278 -6.64 3.48 -19.76
C ALA A 278 -5.84 3.10 -18.51
N TYR A 279 -5.39 1.85 -18.46
CA TYR A 279 -4.73 1.25 -17.29
C TYR A 279 -3.41 0.63 -17.70
N GLY A 280 -2.31 1.12 -17.15
CA GLY A 280 -0.96 0.60 -17.40
C GLY A 280 -0.39 -0.06 -16.16
N ALA A 281 0.46 -1.06 -16.35
CA ALA A 281 1.26 -1.63 -15.28
C ALA A 281 2.72 -1.73 -15.69
N TYR A 282 3.59 -1.23 -14.83
CA TYR A 282 5.05 -1.23 -15.02
C TYR A 282 5.68 -2.06 -13.91
N PRO A 283 6.29 -3.22 -14.20
CA PRO A 283 7.02 -3.97 -13.19
C PRO A 283 8.19 -3.14 -12.65
N ASP A 284 8.26 -2.97 -11.33
CA ASP A 284 9.28 -2.13 -10.70
C ASP A 284 10.68 -2.63 -11.09
N THR A 285 10.89 -3.95 -11.08
CA THR A 285 12.13 -4.62 -11.49
C THR A 285 12.53 -4.29 -12.93
N ALA A 286 11.57 -4.29 -13.86
CA ALA A 286 11.83 -4.02 -15.26
C ALA A 286 12.21 -2.54 -15.49
N VAL A 287 11.59 -1.59 -14.78
CA VAL A 287 11.96 -0.16 -14.84
C VAL A 287 13.37 0.05 -14.28
N LEU A 288 13.72 -0.59 -13.16
CA LEU A 288 15.06 -0.52 -12.56
C LEU A 288 16.16 -1.04 -13.51
N GLU A 289 15.88 -2.12 -14.24
CA GLU A 289 16.85 -2.75 -15.13
C GLU A 289 17.03 -2.01 -16.47
N HIS A 290 15.97 -1.40 -17.01
CA HIS A 290 15.97 -0.81 -18.36
C HIS A 290 16.16 0.72 -18.36
N GLY A 291 15.99 1.38 -17.22
CA GLY A 291 16.08 2.83 -17.11
C GLY A 291 14.76 3.53 -17.47
N PRO A 292 14.80 4.83 -17.85
CA PRO A 292 13.59 5.61 -18.10
C PRO A 292 12.78 5.00 -19.25
N VAL A 293 11.51 4.73 -18.95
CA VAL A 293 10.54 4.19 -19.89
C VAL A 293 9.76 5.34 -20.52
N ASN A 294 9.93 5.52 -21.83
CA ASN A 294 9.19 6.49 -22.63
C ASN A 294 7.99 5.80 -23.28
N ASP A 295 6.85 5.78 -22.59
CA ASP A 295 5.65 5.07 -23.00
C ASP A 295 4.54 6.02 -23.48
N THR A 296 3.43 5.45 -23.92
CA THR A 296 2.15 6.15 -24.15
C THR A 296 1.02 5.24 -23.68
N LEU A 297 0.26 5.70 -22.69
CA LEU A 297 -0.91 4.99 -22.17
C LEU A 297 -2.18 5.74 -22.58
N GLY A 298 -3.02 5.09 -23.39
CA GLY A 298 -4.09 5.79 -24.10
C GLY A 298 -3.50 6.85 -25.03
N ASP A 299 -3.87 8.12 -24.81
CA ASP A 299 -3.33 9.27 -25.56
C ASP A 299 -2.30 10.09 -24.75
N VAL A 300 -1.95 9.64 -23.54
CA VAL A 300 -1.04 10.36 -22.64
C VAL A 300 0.38 9.81 -22.76
N PRO A 301 1.36 10.61 -23.22
CA PRO A 301 2.75 10.20 -23.25
C PRO A 301 3.33 10.21 -21.83
N LEU A 302 3.85 9.09 -21.38
CA LEU A 302 4.35 8.90 -20.02
C LEU A 302 5.85 8.69 -19.97
N LEU A 303 6.49 9.29 -18.96
CA LEU A 303 7.80 8.90 -18.45
C LEU A 303 7.60 8.09 -17.17
N VAL A 304 8.07 6.85 -17.15
CA VAL A 304 8.16 6.04 -15.93
C VAL A 304 9.63 5.83 -15.61
N VAL A 305 10.07 6.21 -14.41
CA VAL A 305 11.50 6.24 -14.10
C VAL A 305 11.76 5.92 -12.63
N ALA A 306 12.83 5.17 -12.36
CA ALA A 306 13.34 4.98 -11.01
C ALA A 306 14.15 6.20 -10.57
N ASP A 307 13.84 6.74 -9.39
CA ASP A 307 14.55 7.87 -8.82
C ASP A 307 15.65 7.42 -7.84
N PRO A 308 16.93 7.40 -8.25
CA PRO A 308 18.03 6.96 -7.39
C PRO A 308 18.25 7.87 -6.17
N ASP A 309 17.79 9.12 -6.22
CA ASP A 309 17.87 10.06 -5.09
C ASP A 309 16.74 9.82 -4.06
N ALA A 310 15.78 8.97 -4.40
CA ALA A 310 14.63 8.60 -3.56
C ALA A 310 14.49 7.08 -3.43
N GLY A 311 15.61 6.38 -3.23
CA GLY A 311 15.60 4.93 -2.96
C GLY A 311 15.21 4.07 -4.15
N ASN A 312 15.36 4.58 -5.37
CA ASN A 312 14.83 4.01 -6.59
C ASN A 312 13.30 3.88 -6.60
N THR A 313 12.59 4.77 -5.90
CA THR A 313 11.13 4.83 -6.02
C THR A 313 10.74 5.14 -7.46
N ILE A 314 9.81 4.36 -8.03
CA ILE A 314 9.34 4.58 -9.40
C ILE A 314 8.41 5.80 -9.43
N ARG A 315 8.73 6.81 -10.22
CA ARG A 315 7.91 8.00 -10.46
C ARG A 315 7.29 7.93 -11.86
N VAL A 316 6.14 8.58 -12.01
CA VAL A 316 5.41 8.66 -13.28
C VAL A 316 5.08 10.10 -13.58
N PHE A 317 5.41 10.52 -14.80
CA PHE A 317 5.17 11.88 -15.27
C PHE A 317 4.51 11.87 -16.65
N GLU A 318 3.72 12.89 -16.95
CA GLU A 318 3.45 13.24 -18.34
C GLU A 318 4.73 13.81 -18.95
N ARG A 319 5.17 13.27 -20.07
CA ARG A 319 6.37 13.76 -20.78
C ARG A 319 6.04 14.79 -21.86
N GLN A 320 4.86 15.43 -21.77
CA GLN A 320 4.48 16.52 -22.66
C GLN A 320 4.64 17.87 -21.98
N ILE A 321 5.43 18.76 -22.59
CA ILE A 321 5.60 20.13 -22.10
C ILE A 321 5.63 21.11 -23.26
N GLU A 322 4.90 22.21 -23.16
CA GLU A 322 4.82 23.26 -24.19
C GLU A 322 4.50 22.73 -25.62
N GLY A 323 3.78 21.62 -25.72
CA GLY A 323 3.42 20.98 -26.99
C GLY A 323 4.49 20.06 -27.59
N LEU A 324 5.65 19.91 -26.93
CA LEU A 324 6.66 18.90 -27.24
C LEU A 324 6.38 17.63 -26.41
N THR A 325 6.46 16.49 -27.06
CA THR A 325 6.49 15.18 -26.39
C THR A 325 7.95 14.78 -26.26
N LEU A 326 8.48 14.82 -25.05
CA LEU A 326 9.89 14.62 -24.76
C LEU A 326 10.26 13.13 -24.69
N THR A 327 11.47 12.78 -25.10
CA THR A 327 12.05 11.44 -25.03
C THR A 327 13.28 11.48 -24.14
N PHE A 328 13.25 10.73 -23.05
CA PHE A 328 14.28 10.78 -22.01
C PHE A 328 15.27 9.63 -22.08
N GLN A 329 16.52 9.95 -21.82
CA GLN A 329 17.59 8.99 -21.58
C GLN A 329 18.33 9.39 -20.29
N VAL A 330 19.06 8.45 -19.68
CA VAL A 330 19.98 8.78 -18.59
C VAL A 330 21.23 9.43 -19.19
N SER A 331 21.73 10.49 -18.55
CA SER A 331 23.00 11.13 -18.96
C SER A 331 24.17 10.16 -18.91
N ASP A 332 25.23 10.43 -19.70
CA ASP A 332 26.43 9.58 -19.78
C ASP A 332 27.10 9.32 -18.41
N ASP A 333 26.96 10.25 -17.47
CA ASP A 333 27.49 10.15 -16.11
C ASP A 333 26.52 9.53 -15.09
N GLY A 334 25.28 9.23 -15.50
CA GLY A 334 24.25 8.65 -14.65
C GLY A 334 23.58 9.63 -13.69
N ALA A 335 23.95 10.92 -13.70
CA ALA A 335 23.55 11.87 -12.67
C ALA A 335 22.20 12.57 -12.94
N SER A 336 21.65 12.45 -14.15
CA SER A 336 20.44 13.16 -14.56
C SER A 336 19.72 12.43 -15.70
N LEU A 337 18.51 12.86 -16.01
CA LEU A 337 17.85 12.55 -17.27
C LEU A 337 18.17 13.65 -18.30
N VAL A 338 18.17 13.32 -19.58
CA VAL A 338 18.33 14.25 -20.70
C VAL A 338 17.23 13.98 -21.71
N ASP A 339 16.55 15.03 -22.18
CA ASP A 339 15.58 14.91 -23.28
C ASP A 339 16.25 15.07 -24.65
N ASP A 340 15.83 14.26 -25.62
CA ASP A 340 16.40 14.24 -26.98
C ASP A 340 15.98 15.48 -27.81
N GLU A 341 14.85 16.11 -27.48
CA GLU A 341 14.24 17.18 -28.28
C GLU A 341 14.92 18.54 -28.07
N THR A 342 15.35 18.82 -26.84
CA THR A 342 15.98 20.11 -26.47
C THR A 342 17.37 19.93 -25.87
N GLY A 343 17.74 18.72 -25.45
CA GLY A 343 18.99 18.47 -24.74
C GLY A 343 19.01 19.05 -23.33
N SER A 344 17.85 19.33 -22.73
CA SER A 344 17.77 19.82 -21.36
C SER A 344 18.05 18.68 -20.38
N HIS A 345 18.67 19.01 -19.24
CA HIS A 345 18.94 18.07 -18.17
C HIS A 345 17.87 18.17 -17.10
N TRP A 346 17.45 17.04 -16.56
CA TRP A 346 16.35 16.91 -15.61
C TRP A 346 16.76 16.08 -14.41
N SER A 347 16.27 16.45 -13.23
CA SER A 347 16.31 15.58 -12.06
C SER A 347 15.37 14.40 -12.27
N PHE A 348 15.61 13.29 -11.56
CA PHE A 348 14.69 12.15 -11.56
C PHE A 348 13.33 12.47 -10.91
N ALA A 349 13.25 13.58 -10.15
CA ALA A 349 12.00 14.15 -9.64
C ALA A 349 11.24 15.03 -10.65
N GLY A 350 11.66 15.05 -11.92
CA GLY A 350 10.94 15.69 -13.03
C GLY A 350 11.15 17.20 -13.16
N GLU A 351 12.21 17.78 -12.57
CA GLU A 351 12.55 19.20 -12.70
C GLU A 351 13.71 19.38 -13.69
N ALA A 352 13.54 20.26 -14.68
CA ALA A 352 14.60 20.65 -15.59
C ALA A 352 15.63 21.53 -14.87
N THR A 353 16.85 21.04 -14.72
CA THR A 353 17.93 21.70 -13.98
C THR A 353 18.87 22.52 -14.88
N ALA A 354 18.94 22.21 -16.17
CA ALA A 354 19.73 22.94 -17.16
C ALA A 354 19.17 22.78 -18.57
N GLY A 355 19.58 23.65 -19.49
CA GLY A 355 19.13 23.64 -20.89
C GLY A 355 17.99 24.61 -21.18
N ASP A 356 17.35 24.45 -22.33
CA ASP A 356 16.31 25.35 -22.83
C ASP A 356 15.04 25.31 -21.98
N LEU A 357 14.76 24.18 -21.33
CA LEU A 357 13.60 23.97 -20.47
C LEU A 357 13.89 24.21 -18.98
N ALA A 358 15.07 24.71 -18.60
CA ALA A 358 15.47 24.90 -17.20
C ALA A 358 14.42 25.67 -16.36
N GLY A 359 14.11 25.12 -15.18
CA GLY A 359 13.08 25.63 -14.26
C GLY A 359 11.68 25.10 -14.54
N SER A 360 11.48 24.32 -15.60
CA SER A 360 10.24 23.60 -15.87
C SER A 360 10.10 22.36 -14.98
N ARG A 361 8.86 21.93 -14.73
CA ARG A 361 8.54 20.67 -14.04
C ARG A 361 7.57 19.85 -14.87
N LEU A 362 7.81 18.55 -14.97
CA LEU A 362 6.87 17.63 -15.58
C LEU A 362 5.59 17.50 -14.72
N PRO A 363 4.40 17.45 -15.32
CA PRO A 363 3.18 17.08 -14.61
C PRO A 363 3.32 15.65 -14.06
N GLU A 364 3.03 15.49 -12.77
CA GLU A 364 3.16 14.20 -12.08
C GLU A 364 1.84 13.43 -12.18
N VAL A 365 1.94 12.14 -12.51
CA VAL A 365 0.81 11.20 -12.52
C VAL A 365 0.94 10.35 -11.27
N ILE A 366 -0.08 10.34 -10.41
CA ILE A 366 -0.05 9.60 -9.15
C ILE A 366 -0.24 8.10 -9.45
N PRO A 367 0.76 7.24 -9.22
CA PRO A 367 0.61 5.82 -9.47
C PRO A 367 0.00 5.10 -8.26
N VAL A 368 -0.53 3.91 -8.51
CA VAL A 368 -0.88 2.94 -7.46
C VAL A 368 0.20 1.87 -7.40
N LYS A 369 0.94 1.81 -6.30
CA LYS A 369 2.01 0.82 -6.08
C LYS A 369 1.46 -0.37 -5.31
N GLY A 370 1.77 -1.58 -5.76
CA GLY A 370 1.30 -2.79 -5.09
C GLY A 370 1.73 -4.08 -5.78
N PHE A 371 1.15 -5.18 -5.33
CA PHE A 371 1.34 -6.48 -5.96
C PHE A 371 0.50 -6.60 -7.24
N TRP A 372 1.07 -7.29 -8.23
CA TRP A 372 0.46 -7.51 -9.54
C TRP A 372 -0.96 -8.06 -9.46
N PHE A 373 -1.20 -9.09 -8.65
CA PHE A 373 -2.53 -9.67 -8.51
C PHE A 373 -3.56 -8.64 -8.04
N ALA A 374 -3.16 -7.75 -7.13
CA ALA A 374 -4.06 -6.79 -6.51
C ALA A 374 -4.47 -5.76 -7.56
N TRP A 375 -3.52 -5.22 -8.32
CA TRP A 375 -3.81 -4.31 -9.44
C TRP A 375 -4.66 -4.99 -10.51
N PHE A 376 -4.24 -6.15 -11.00
CA PHE A 376 -4.92 -6.84 -12.09
C PHE A 376 -6.36 -7.25 -11.74
N ALA A 377 -6.63 -7.61 -10.48
CA ALA A 377 -7.97 -7.99 -10.06
C ALA A 377 -9.00 -6.84 -10.20
N PHE A 378 -8.54 -5.58 -10.21
CA PHE A 378 -9.36 -4.40 -10.49
C PHE A 378 -9.22 -3.85 -11.90
N HIS A 379 -8.09 -4.09 -12.58
CA HIS A 379 -7.78 -3.52 -13.90
C HIS A 379 -7.43 -4.62 -14.92
N GLN A 380 -8.40 -5.45 -15.31
CA GLN A 380 -8.14 -6.64 -16.13
C GLN A 380 -7.72 -6.33 -17.58
N ASP A 381 -8.12 -5.17 -18.10
CA ASP A 381 -7.70 -4.67 -19.42
C ASP A 381 -6.33 -3.97 -19.39
N THR A 382 -5.56 -4.12 -18.32
CA THR A 382 -4.28 -3.41 -18.16
C THR A 382 -3.26 -3.75 -19.25
N GLU A 383 -2.72 -2.68 -19.84
CA GLU A 383 -1.55 -2.70 -20.71
C GLU A 383 -0.31 -2.95 -19.84
N LEU A 384 0.24 -4.15 -19.93
CA LEU A 384 1.46 -4.50 -19.22
C LEU A 384 2.65 -4.05 -20.05
N TRP A 385 3.45 -3.14 -19.51
CA TRP A 385 4.71 -2.76 -20.13
C TRP A 385 5.71 -3.91 -20.03
N GLN A 386 6.39 -4.18 -21.14
CA GLN A 386 7.50 -5.12 -21.22
C GLN A 386 8.63 -4.50 -22.05
N PRO A 387 9.89 -4.72 -21.66
CA PRO A 387 11.02 -4.31 -22.48
C PRO A 387 10.99 -5.02 -23.84
N GLN A 388 11.33 -4.29 -24.90
CA GLN A 388 11.36 -4.82 -26.29
C GLN A 388 12.66 -5.54 -26.65
#